data_AF-A0A3S4X473-F1
#
_entry.id   AF-A0A3S4X473-F1
#
_cell.length_a   1.000
_cell.length_b   1.000
_cell.length_c   1.000
_cell.angle_alpha   90.00
_cell.angle_beta   90.00
_cell.angle_gamma   90.00
#
_symmetry.space_group_name_H-M   'P 1'
#
loop_
_entity.id
_entity.type
_entity.pdbx_description
1 polymer ?
#
loop_
_entity_poly.entity_id
_entity_poly.type
_entity_poly.pdbx_seq_one_letter_code
_entity_poly.pdbx_strand_id
1 'polypeptide(L)' 'MKALSDLGVELSVTGGIVPADLPLFKDIAVTAFIAGRALAEAADPVVAARQFHTAIDDIWRS' A
#
# COMPACT_ATOMS: atom_id res chain seq x y z
N MET A 1 -9.69 -11.47 -2.80
CA MET A 1 -9.52 -10.37 -1.83
C MET A 1 -10.78 -9.52 -1.71
N LYS A 2 -11.36 -9.01 -2.81
CA LYS A 2 -12.63 -8.26 -2.79
C LYS A 2 -13.77 -8.97 -2.06
N ALA A 3 -14.00 -10.25 -2.33
CA ALA A 3 -15.02 -11.03 -1.61
C ALA A 3 -14.83 -11.10 -0.08
N LEU A 4 -13.60 -11.02 0.44
CA LEU A 4 -13.35 -10.97 1.88
C LEU A 4 -13.60 -9.55 2.42
N SER A 5 -13.16 -8.54 1.68
CA SER A 5 -13.44 -7.14 1.98
C SER A 5 -14.96 -6.85 2.01
N ASP A 6 -15.73 -7.42 1.08
CA ASP A 6 -17.18 -7.26 0.99
C ASP A 6 -17.89 -7.89 2.20
N LEU A 7 -17.25 -8.86 2.88
CA LEU A 7 -17.69 -9.44 4.14
C LEU A 7 -17.27 -8.62 5.37
N GLY A 8 -16.64 -7.46 5.17
CA GLY A 8 -16.14 -6.59 6.24
C GLY A 8 -14.80 -7.04 6.84
N VAL A 9 -14.09 -7.96 6.18
CA VAL A 9 -12.74 -8.36 6.62
C VAL A 9 -11.73 -7.31 6.19
N GLU A 10 -11.07 -6.71 7.17
CA GLU A 10 -9.95 -5.79 6.97
C GLU A 10 -8.71 -6.54 6.49
N LEU A 11 -7.98 -5.94 5.55
CA LEU A 11 -6.84 -6.58 4.91
C LEU A 11 -5.56 -5.77 5.08
N SER A 12 -4.46 -6.48 5.37
CA SER A 12 -3.11 -5.94 5.22
C SER A 12 -2.45 -6.52 3.97
N VAL A 13 -1.71 -5.69 3.24
CA VAL A 13 -1.05 -6.06 1.99
C VAL A 13 0.47 -6.09 2.21
N THR A 14 1.09 -7.18 1.78
CA THR A 14 2.54 -7.39 1.86
C THR A 14 3.04 -8.16 0.64
N GLY A 15 4.35 -8.14 0.41
CA GLY A 15 5.01 -8.91 -0.64
C GLY A 15 5.51 -8.07 -1.80
N GLY A 16 6.73 -7.53 -1.68
CA GLY A 16 7.44 -6.90 -2.80
C GLY A 16 6.78 -5.65 -3.41
N ILE A 17 5.83 -5.04 -2.70
CA ILE A 17 5.07 -3.89 -3.17
C ILE A 17 5.95 -2.66 -3.40
N VAL A 18 5.62 -1.89 -4.44
CA VAL A 18 6.14 -0.55 -4.71
C VAL A 18 4.97 0.46 -4.81
N PRO A 19 5.21 1.79 -4.70
CA PRO A 19 4.13 2.79 -4.75
C PRO A 19 3.21 2.68 -5.97
N ALA A 20 3.75 2.25 -7.12
CA ALA A 20 2.98 2.08 -8.36
C ALA A 20 1.94 0.93 -8.30
N ASP A 21 2.06 0.00 -7.35
CA ASP A 21 1.15 -1.13 -7.21
C ASP A 21 -0.11 -0.78 -6.38
N LEU A 22 -0.06 0.28 -5.58
CA LEU A 22 -1.13 0.66 -4.65
C LEU A 22 -2.51 0.79 -5.32
N PRO A 23 -2.64 1.37 -6.53
CA PRO A 23 -3.93 1.45 -7.23
C PRO A 23 -4.62 0.10 -7.47
N LEU A 24 -3.87 -1.02 -7.50
CA LEU A 24 -4.43 -2.36 -7.67
C LEU A 24 -5.33 -2.78 -6.48
N PHE A 25 -5.17 -2.12 -5.33
CA PHE A 25 -5.88 -2.46 -4.08
C PHE A 25 -6.99 -1.46 -3.72
N LYS A 26 -7.29 -0.48 -4.58
CA LYS A 26 -8.27 0.58 -4.28
C LYS A 26 -9.69 0.07 -3.98
N ASP A 27 -10.05 -1.09 -4.53
CA ASP A 27 -11.39 -1.69 -4.40
C ASP A 27 -11.50 -2.72 -3.26
N ILE A 28 -10.50 -2.79 -2.37
CA ILE A 28 -10.53 -3.62 -1.16
C ILE A 28 -10.24 -2.78 0.09
N ALA A 29 -10.79 -3.18 1.23
CA ALA A 29 -10.63 -2.52 2.53
C ALA A 29 -9.22 -2.77 3.11
N VAL A 30 -8.21 -2.15 2.49
CA VAL A 30 -6.84 -2.17 3.02
C VAL A 30 -6.73 -1.25 4.22
N THR A 31 -6.16 -1.77 5.31
CA THR A 31 -5.84 -0.98 6.51
C THR A 31 -4.35 -0.70 6.66
N ALA A 32 -3.49 -1.53 6.07
CA ALA A 32 -2.04 -1.35 6.10
C ALA A 32 -1.32 -1.93 4.88
N PHE A 33 -0.26 -1.25 4.45
CA PHE A 33 0.73 -1.76 3.52
C PHE A 33 2.04 -2.04 4.26
N ILE A 34 2.63 -3.21 4.06
CA ILE A 34 3.89 -3.62 4.67
C ILE A 34 4.95 -3.72 3.57
N ALA A 35 5.82 -2.72 3.49
CA ALA A 35 6.90 -2.62 2.52
C ALA A 35 8.25 -3.01 3.15
N GLY A 36 8.85 -4.10 2.66
CA GLY A 36 10.16 -4.58 3.11
C GLY A 36 11.30 -3.97 2.30
N ARG A 37 11.80 -4.72 1.30
CA ARG A 37 12.93 -4.30 0.45
C ARG A 37 12.74 -2.94 -0.23
N ALA A 38 11.51 -2.62 -0.62
CA ALA A 38 11.19 -1.31 -1.21
C ALA A 38 11.53 -0.12 -0.29
N LEU A 39 11.63 -0.33 1.03
CA LEU A 39 12.14 0.66 1.99
C LEU A 39 13.58 0.34 2.41
N ALA A 40 13.87 -0.91 2.79
CA ALA A 40 15.15 -1.30 3.39
C ALA A 40 16.34 -1.26 2.42
N GLU A 41 16.10 -1.47 1.13
CA GLU A 41 17.12 -1.48 0.07
C GLU A 41 17.05 -0.23 -0.82
N ALA A 42 16.18 0.73 -0.48
CA ALA A 42 16.07 1.98 -1.22
C ALA A 42 17.35 2.82 -1.07
N ALA A 43 17.75 3.49 -2.16
CA ALA A 43 18.87 4.43 -2.12
C ALA A 43 18.63 5.58 -1.12
N ASP A 44 17.36 6.00 -0.98
CA ASP A 44 16.91 6.93 0.05
C ASP A 44 15.60 6.41 0.67
N PRO A 45 15.67 5.73 1.84
CA PRO A 45 14.50 5.16 2.51
C PRO A 45 13.45 6.20 2.90
N VAL A 46 13.85 7.43 3.21
CA VAL A 46 12.92 8.50 3.61
C VAL A 46 12.12 8.96 2.39
N VAL A 47 12.79 9.13 1.24
CA VAL A 47 12.11 9.45 -0.02
C VAL A 47 11.18 8.31 -0.43
N ALA A 48 11.62 7.06 -0.34
CA ALA A 48 10.77 5.90 -0.65
C ALA A 48 9.52 5.86 0.25
N ALA A 49 9.67 6.07 1.56
CA ALA A 49 8.54 6.14 2.48
C ALA A 49 7.57 7.28 2.14
N ARG A 50 8.09 8.46 1.77
CA ARG A 50 7.25 9.59 1.33
C ARG A 50 6.47 9.26 0.06
N GLN A 51 7.08 8.57 -0.90
CA GLN A 51 6.37 8.13 -2.12
C GLN A 51 5.21 7.18 -1.80
N PHE A 52 5.37 6.25 -0.85
CA PHE A 52 4.26 5.44 -0.37
C PHE A 52 3.16 6.30 0.25
N HIS A 53 3.50 7.24 1.13
CA HIS A 53 2.52 8.13 1.75
C HIS A 53 1.76 8.98 0.72
N THR A 54 2.47 9.61 -0.23
CA THR A 54 1.85 10.40 -1.29
C THR A 54 0.90 9.55 -2.13
N ALA A 55 1.32 8.35 -2.56
CA ALA A 55 0.46 7.47 -3.33
C ALA A 55 -0.78 7.00 -2.53
N ILE A 56 -0.64 6.75 -1.23
CA ILE A 56 -1.78 6.42 -0.36
C ILE A 56 -2.75 7.61 -0.26
N ASP A 57 -2.21 8.82 -0.02
CA ASP A 57 -3.03 10.02 0.11
C ASP A 57 -3.78 10.33 -1.20
N ASP A 58 -3.13 10.19 -2.36
CA ASP A 58 -3.73 10.40 -3.68
C ASP A 58 -4.91 9.46 -3.96
N ILE A 59 -4.84 8.21 -3.48
CA ILE A 59 -5.84 7.18 -3.76
C ILE A 59 -6.99 7.18 -2.73
N TRP A 60 -6.69 7.37 -1.43
CA TRP A 60 -7.66 7.17 -0.35
C TRP A 60 -7.99 8.41 0.48
N ARG A 61 -7.29 9.54 0.31
CA ARG A 61 -7.53 10.77 1.11
C ARG A 61 -7.95 11.99 0.29
N SER A 62 -8.38 11.80 -0.96
CA SER A 62 -8.94 12.87 -1.81
C SER A 62 -10.40 13.21 -1.50
#